data_AF-A0AAE0ZMJ8-F1
#
_entry.id   AF-A0AAE0ZMJ8-F1
#
_cell.length_a   1.000
_cell.length_b   1.000
_cell.length_c   1.000
_cell.angle_alpha   90.00
_cell.angle_beta   90.00
_cell.angle_gamma   90.00
#
_symmetry.space_group_name_H-M   'P 1'
#
loop_
_entity.id
_entity.type
_entity.pdbx_description
1 polymer ?
#
loop_
_entity_poly.entity_id
_entity_poly.type
_entity_poly.pdbx_seq_one_letter_code
_entity_poly.pdbx_strand_id
1 'polypeptide(L)'
;MDKISEVTIGPCEKSNFIKPKRIHYKQNGVAKTWDAMKVHDGVAILLFNSTRNKFIFVRQFRPAIYIATAKIEVRDGVEMIDTEKYPGHLGLTLELCSGIVDKDKPVASIAKEEILEECGYDVPLENIRKITSARGGVGTTGSVVHLFYAEVSDAMKTGPGGGLASEGELIDVVEMSVEEGKAFMFDESCNRVHLVIFALYWFFGTIWKEQS
;
A
#
# COMPACT_ATOMS: atom_id res chain seq x y z
N MET A 1 -16.76 -2.83 2.87
CA MET A 1 -15.40 -3.38 2.67
C MET A 1 -14.86 -4.14 3.89
N ASP A 2 -15.41 -3.94 5.08
CA ASP A 2 -14.83 -4.37 6.37
C ASP A 2 -15.66 -5.44 7.11
N LYS A 3 -16.64 -6.04 6.42
CA LYS A 3 -17.37 -7.20 6.93
C LYS A 3 -16.49 -8.44 6.83
N ILE A 4 -15.60 -8.58 7.80
CA ILE A 4 -14.67 -9.71 7.93
C ILE A 4 -15.28 -10.71 8.92
N SER A 5 -15.30 -11.98 8.54
CA SER A 5 -15.83 -13.09 9.35
C SER A 5 -14.97 -14.35 9.16
N GLU A 6 -15.11 -15.31 10.07
CA GLU A 6 -14.51 -16.66 9.94
C GLU A 6 -13.00 -16.65 9.73
N VAL A 7 -12.29 -15.77 10.43
CA VAL A 7 -10.85 -15.59 10.25
C VAL A 7 -10.09 -16.71 10.98
N THR A 8 -9.48 -17.59 10.19
CA THR A 8 -8.52 -18.61 10.65
C THR A 8 -7.12 -18.31 10.14
N ILE A 9 -6.11 -18.67 10.93
CA ILE A 9 -4.69 -18.43 10.63
C ILE A 9 -3.97 -19.79 10.56
N GLY A 10 -3.08 -19.92 9.59
CA GLY A 10 -2.31 -21.13 9.38
C GLY A 10 -0.95 -20.88 8.72
N PRO A 11 -0.14 -21.94 8.53
CA PRO A 11 1.17 -21.84 7.94
C PRO A 11 1.17 -21.27 6.51
N CYS A 12 2.13 -20.40 6.21
CA CYS A 12 2.35 -19.84 4.87
C CYS A 12 3.46 -20.59 4.13
N GLU A 13 3.12 -21.72 3.49
CA GLU A 13 4.11 -22.63 2.90
C GLU A 13 4.31 -22.46 1.39
N LYS A 14 3.23 -22.19 0.63
CA LYS A 14 3.23 -22.19 -0.85
C LYS A 14 2.70 -20.88 -1.44
N SER A 15 3.05 -19.75 -0.85
CA SER A 15 2.61 -18.45 -1.34
C SER A 15 3.33 -18.05 -2.63
N ASN A 16 2.55 -17.52 -3.58
CA ASN A 16 3.06 -16.93 -4.81
C ASN A 16 3.77 -15.59 -4.55
N PHE A 17 3.38 -14.89 -3.48
CA PHE A 17 3.77 -13.49 -3.22
C PHE A 17 4.84 -13.34 -2.12
N ILE A 18 4.82 -14.22 -1.12
CA ILE A 18 5.69 -14.14 0.07
C ILE A 18 6.39 -15.46 0.28
N LYS A 19 7.73 -15.46 0.37
CA LYS A 19 8.52 -16.68 0.57
C LYS A 19 9.40 -16.52 1.81
N PRO A 20 9.00 -17.06 2.97
CA PRO A 20 9.85 -17.09 4.16
C PRO A 20 11.16 -17.84 3.88
N LYS A 21 12.26 -17.31 4.40
CA LYS A 21 13.62 -17.85 4.26
C LYS A 21 14.37 -17.70 5.56
N ARG A 22 15.08 -18.75 5.95
CA ARG A 22 16.12 -18.70 6.98
C ARG A 22 17.48 -18.66 6.29
N ILE A 23 18.28 -17.65 6.62
CA ILE A 23 19.60 -17.41 6.02
C ILE A 23 20.66 -17.68 7.08
N HIS A 24 21.66 -18.49 6.72
CA HIS A 24 22.84 -18.76 7.53
C HIS A 24 24.06 -18.15 6.84
N TYR A 25 24.83 -17.34 7.57
CA TYR A 25 25.97 -16.63 7.02
C TYR A 25 27.04 -16.38 8.08
N LYS A 26 28.25 -16.00 7.65
CA LYS A 26 29.30 -15.51 8.54
C LYS A 26 29.54 -14.04 8.27
N GLN A 27 29.60 -13.22 9.31
CA GLN A 27 29.99 -11.82 9.23
C GLN A 27 31.20 -11.60 10.13
N ASN A 28 32.32 -11.21 9.53
CA ASN A 28 33.61 -11.06 10.23
C ASN A 28 34.00 -12.32 11.03
N GLY A 29 33.82 -13.50 10.41
CA GLY A 29 34.11 -14.80 11.04
C GLY A 29 33.04 -15.31 12.01
N VAL A 30 32.10 -14.47 12.44
CA VAL A 30 31.02 -14.85 13.37
C VAL A 30 29.83 -15.42 12.61
N ALA A 31 29.42 -16.64 12.97
CA ALA A 31 28.22 -17.27 12.41
C ALA A 31 26.94 -16.56 12.88
N LYS A 32 26.02 -16.33 11.95
CA LYS A 32 24.73 -15.68 12.18
C LYS A 32 23.62 -16.44 11.47
N THR A 33 22.43 -16.37 12.07
CA THR A 33 21.18 -16.84 11.48
C THR A 33 20.19 -15.68 11.49
N TRP A 34 19.50 -15.47 10.38
CA TRP A 34 18.46 -14.43 10.26
C TRP A 34 17.29 -14.94 9.44
N ASP A 35 16.08 -14.53 9.80
CA ASP A 35 14.87 -14.86 9.05
C ASP A 35 14.46 -13.65 8.20
N ALA A 36 14.08 -13.91 6.95
CA ALA A 36 13.67 -12.91 5.97
C ALA A 36 12.52 -13.45 5.12
N MET A 37 11.83 -12.56 4.42
CA MET A 37 10.77 -12.88 3.48
C MET A 37 11.14 -12.31 2.12
N LYS A 38 11.24 -13.18 1.11
CA LYS A 38 11.34 -12.70 -0.27
C LYS A 38 9.94 -12.31 -0.75
N VAL A 39 9.78 -11.06 -1.16
CA VAL A 39 8.56 -10.48 -1.73
C VAL A 39 8.88 -9.77 -3.03
N HIS A 40 7.87 -9.28 -3.74
CA HIS A 40 8.06 -8.45 -4.92
C HIS A 40 8.49 -7.03 -4.55
N ASP A 41 9.21 -6.38 -5.46
CA ASP A 41 9.34 -4.92 -5.45
C ASP A 41 7.96 -4.30 -5.79
N GLY A 42 7.80 -3.00 -5.59
CA GLY A 42 6.52 -2.33 -5.78
C GLY A 42 6.62 -0.93 -6.37
N VAL A 43 5.46 -0.42 -6.78
CA VAL A 43 5.24 0.99 -7.13
C VAL A 43 4.26 1.61 -6.15
N ALA A 44 4.41 2.90 -5.90
CA ALA A 44 3.44 3.70 -5.16
C ALA A 44 3.29 5.05 -5.85
N ILE A 45 2.07 5.57 -5.94
CA ILE A 45 1.75 6.77 -6.70
C ILE A 45 0.95 7.73 -5.84
N LEU A 46 1.49 8.92 -5.63
CA LEU A 46 0.70 10.04 -5.13
C LEU A 46 -0.09 10.66 -6.27
N LEU A 47 -1.41 10.62 -6.16
CA LEU A 47 -2.33 11.22 -7.12
C LEU A 47 -2.92 12.51 -6.57
N PHE A 48 -2.90 13.56 -7.39
CA PHE A 48 -3.56 14.83 -7.08
C PHE A 48 -4.48 15.23 -8.23
N ASN A 49 -5.78 15.36 -7.95
CA ASN A 49 -6.76 15.84 -8.90
C ASN A 49 -6.76 17.38 -8.91
N SER A 50 -6.28 17.98 -9.98
CA SER A 50 -6.18 19.44 -10.11
C SER A 50 -7.49 20.13 -10.50
N THR A 51 -8.48 19.38 -11.00
CA THR A 51 -9.83 19.94 -11.25
C THR A 51 -10.53 20.28 -9.93
N ARG A 52 -10.31 19.47 -8.89
CA ARG A 52 -11.02 19.58 -7.61
C ARG A 52 -10.11 19.89 -6.42
N ASN A 53 -8.81 20.04 -6.65
CA ASN A 53 -7.78 20.23 -5.63
C ASN A 53 -7.86 19.18 -4.51
N LYS A 54 -7.88 17.90 -4.91
CA LYS A 54 -7.97 16.78 -3.97
C LYS A 54 -6.87 15.76 -4.18
N PHE A 55 -6.33 15.24 -3.09
CA PHE A 55 -5.58 13.99 -3.12
C PHE A 55 -6.53 12.82 -3.42
N ILE A 56 -6.02 11.86 -4.18
CA ILE A 56 -6.69 10.57 -4.41
C ILE A 56 -5.87 9.51 -3.69
N PHE A 57 -6.46 8.94 -2.65
CA PHE A 57 -5.94 7.82 -1.89
C PHE A 57 -6.80 6.59 -2.15
N VAL A 58 -6.31 5.45 -1.67
CA VAL A 58 -7.07 4.20 -1.67
C VAL A 58 -7.21 3.67 -0.26
N ARG A 59 -8.33 3.04 0.03
CA ARG A 59 -8.58 2.34 1.29
C ARG A 59 -8.84 0.88 0.99
N GLN A 60 -8.24 0.01 1.77
CA GLN A 60 -8.42 -1.43 1.63
C GLN A 60 -8.16 -2.15 2.95
N PHE A 61 -8.63 -3.40 3.04
CA PHE A 61 -8.34 -4.26 4.19
C PHE A 61 -6.99 -4.94 3.99
N ARG A 62 -6.08 -4.78 4.96
CA ARG A 62 -4.77 -5.43 4.96
C ARG A 62 -4.72 -6.51 6.05
N PRO A 63 -4.74 -7.81 5.69
CA PRO A 63 -4.71 -8.90 6.67
C PRO A 63 -3.52 -8.84 7.64
N ALA A 64 -2.35 -8.37 7.16
CA ALA A 64 -1.17 -8.22 8.01
C ALA A 64 -1.35 -7.17 9.12
N ILE A 65 -2.08 -6.08 8.86
CA ILE A 65 -2.43 -5.08 9.87
C ILE A 65 -3.44 -5.66 10.84
N TYR A 66 -4.46 -6.36 10.32
CA TYR A 66 -5.46 -7.00 11.15
C TYR A 66 -4.87 -8.04 12.13
N ILE A 67 -3.94 -8.87 11.66
CA ILE A 67 -3.21 -9.81 12.53
C ILE A 67 -2.38 -9.09 13.60
N ALA A 68 -1.81 -7.93 13.26
CA ALA A 68 -1.01 -7.16 14.21
C ALA A 68 -1.86 -6.42 15.26
N THR A 69 -3.13 -6.11 14.95
CA THR A 69 -4.02 -5.34 15.83
C THR A 69 -4.99 -6.22 16.62
N ALA A 70 -5.36 -7.38 16.09
CA ALA A 70 -6.26 -8.31 16.74
C ALA A 70 -5.53 -9.32 17.64
N LYS A 71 -6.23 -9.81 18.67
CA LYS A 71 -5.72 -10.93 19.47
C LYS A 71 -6.07 -12.25 18.79
N ILE A 72 -5.05 -13.09 18.61
CA ILE A 72 -5.22 -14.46 18.14
C ILE A 72 -5.65 -15.34 19.32
N GLU A 73 -6.72 -16.09 19.11
CA GLU A 73 -7.19 -17.15 20.01
C GLU A 73 -6.98 -18.50 19.35
N VAL A 74 -6.79 -19.56 20.14
CA VAL A 74 -6.71 -20.93 19.63
C VAL A 74 -7.96 -21.68 20.07
N ARG A 75 -8.71 -22.24 19.12
CA ARG A 75 -9.86 -23.13 19.40
C ARG A 75 -9.68 -24.41 18.58
N ASP A 76 -9.76 -25.55 19.24
CA ASP A 76 -9.56 -26.88 18.65
C ASP A 76 -8.27 -27.01 17.81
N GLY A 77 -7.19 -26.36 18.26
CA GLY A 77 -5.88 -26.38 17.59
C GLY A 77 -5.77 -25.45 16.37
N VAL A 78 -6.79 -24.65 16.08
CA VAL A 78 -6.80 -23.66 14.99
C VAL A 78 -6.64 -22.26 15.58
N GLU A 79 -5.66 -21.50 15.07
CA GLU A 79 -5.54 -20.07 15.37
C GLU A 79 -6.63 -19.29 14.64
N MET A 80 -7.28 -18.36 15.31
CA MET A 80 -8.38 -17.57 14.76
C MET A 80 -8.50 -16.20 15.43
N ILE A 81 -9.25 -15.31 14.78
CA ILE A 81 -9.61 -13.99 15.32
C ILE A 81 -11.12 -13.95 15.53
N ASP A 82 -11.54 -13.56 16.75
CA ASP A 82 -12.93 -13.30 17.08
C ASP A 82 -13.36 -11.96 16.45
N THR A 83 -14.05 -12.01 15.32
CA THR A 83 -14.41 -10.82 14.54
C THR A 83 -15.49 -9.95 15.21
N GLU A 84 -16.19 -10.46 16.23
CA GLU A 84 -17.11 -9.63 17.05
C GLU A 84 -16.33 -8.76 18.03
N LYS A 85 -15.24 -9.28 18.62
CA LYS A 85 -14.36 -8.51 19.51
C LYS A 85 -13.39 -7.61 18.75
N TYR A 86 -12.93 -8.07 17.59
CA TYR A 86 -11.96 -7.39 16.73
C TYR A 86 -12.60 -7.13 15.38
N PRO A 87 -13.39 -6.05 15.21
CA PRO A 87 -14.07 -5.77 13.96
C PRO A 87 -13.08 -5.49 12.81
N GLY A 88 -13.51 -5.77 11.58
CA GLY A 88 -12.65 -5.71 10.39
C GLY A 88 -12.04 -4.33 10.10
N HIS A 89 -12.65 -3.23 10.57
CA HIS A 89 -12.08 -1.89 10.39
C HIS A 89 -10.70 -1.72 11.05
N LEU A 90 -10.34 -2.56 12.04
CA LEU A 90 -9.01 -2.59 12.65
C LEU A 90 -7.89 -2.98 11.66
N GLY A 91 -8.25 -3.62 10.55
CA GLY A 91 -7.35 -3.97 9.46
C GLY A 91 -7.41 -3.02 8.27
N LEU A 92 -8.27 -1.99 8.29
CA LEU A 92 -8.33 -1.03 7.20
C LEU A 92 -7.16 -0.07 7.25
N THR A 93 -6.65 0.25 6.07
CA THR A 93 -5.54 1.17 5.85
C THR A 93 -5.94 2.23 4.84
N LEU A 94 -5.38 3.43 4.99
CA LEU A 94 -5.44 4.48 3.98
C LEU A 94 -4.05 4.66 3.36
N GLU A 95 -3.97 4.51 2.05
CA GLU A 95 -2.72 4.29 1.31
C GLU A 95 -2.64 5.12 0.03
N LEU A 96 -1.45 5.19 -0.54
CA LEU A 96 -1.25 5.61 -1.93
C LEU A 96 -1.76 4.49 -2.86
N CYS A 97 -2.15 4.84 -4.08
CA CYS A 97 -2.31 3.85 -5.14
C CYS A 97 -1.00 3.07 -5.33
N SER A 98 -1.04 1.75 -5.36
CA SER A 98 0.17 0.93 -5.30
C SER A 98 -0.01 -0.47 -5.86
N GLY A 99 1.04 -1.02 -6.47
CA GLY A 99 1.02 -2.38 -7.00
C GLY A 99 2.37 -3.05 -6.95
N ILE A 100 2.39 -4.35 -7.20
CA ILE A 100 3.62 -5.14 -7.24
C ILE A 100 4.31 -5.04 -8.61
N VAL A 101 5.63 -5.16 -8.60
CA VAL A 101 6.43 -5.29 -9.83
C VAL A 101 6.60 -6.78 -10.13
N ASP A 102 5.67 -7.32 -10.90
CA ASP A 102 5.58 -8.74 -11.26
C ASP A 102 5.60 -9.00 -12.78
N LYS A 103 5.55 -7.94 -13.58
CA LYS A 103 5.56 -7.97 -15.05
C LYS A 103 6.89 -7.41 -15.59
N ASP A 104 7.37 -7.98 -16.69
CA ASP A 104 8.58 -7.52 -17.37
C ASP A 104 8.31 -6.28 -18.24
N LYS A 105 8.12 -5.13 -17.58
CA LYS A 105 7.91 -3.83 -18.23
C LYS A 105 8.44 -2.68 -17.39
N PRO A 106 8.59 -1.46 -17.95
CA PRO A 106 9.03 -0.31 -17.16
C PRO A 106 8.11 -0.06 -15.96
N VAL A 107 8.70 0.22 -14.79
CA VAL A 107 7.96 0.48 -13.55
C VAL A 107 6.94 1.62 -13.66
N ALA A 108 7.17 2.60 -14.55
CA ALA A 108 6.21 3.66 -14.84
C ALA A 108 4.97 3.14 -15.58
N SER A 109 5.12 2.12 -16.43
CA SER A 109 3.99 1.46 -17.10
C SER A 109 3.15 0.64 -16.12
N ILE A 110 3.80 0.00 -15.14
CA ILE A 110 3.09 -0.66 -14.02
C ILE A 110 2.32 0.39 -13.22
N ALA A 111 2.98 1.49 -12.83
CA ALA A 111 2.31 2.59 -12.13
C ALA A 111 1.09 3.13 -12.89
N LYS A 112 1.15 3.25 -14.23
CA LYS A 112 -0.01 3.63 -15.05
C LYS A 112 -1.18 2.65 -14.92
N GLU A 113 -0.89 1.35 -14.97
CA GLU A 113 -1.92 0.31 -14.84
C GLU A 113 -2.60 0.37 -13.49
N GLU A 114 -1.83 0.48 -12.40
CA GLU A 114 -2.37 0.60 -11.04
C GLU A 114 -3.28 1.84 -10.88
N ILE A 115 -2.89 2.99 -11.45
CA ILE A 115 -3.71 4.21 -11.39
C ILE A 115 -5.06 4.00 -12.10
N LEU A 116 -5.07 3.30 -13.24
CA LEU A 116 -6.30 3.01 -13.97
C LEU A 116 -7.16 1.99 -13.21
N GLU A 117 -6.54 0.96 -12.66
CA GLU A 117 -7.20 -0.17 -12.00
C GLU A 117 -7.77 0.20 -10.63
N GLU A 118 -6.92 0.71 -9.73
CA GLU A 118 -7.32 1.04 -8.37
C GLU A 118 -8.09 2.37 -8.32
N CYS A 119 -7.67 3.36 -9.12
CA CYS A 119 -8.17 4.73 -9.02
C CYS A 119 -9.02 5.18 -10.22
N GLY A 120 -9.11 4.42 -11.31
CA GLY A 120 -9.99 4.70 -12.45
C GLY A 120 -9.55 5.85 -13.37
N TYR A 121 -8.30 6.31 -13.28
CA TYR A 121 -7.78 7.40 -14.13
C TYR A 121 -6.86 6.88 -15.23
N ASP A 122 -7.12 7.23 -16.49
CA ASP A 122 -6.19 6.96 -17.59
C ASP A 122 -5.23 8.14 -17.77
N VAL A 123 -4.07 8.03 -17.12
CA VAL A 123 -3.04 9.07 -17.14
C VAL A 123 -2.05 8.79 -18.29
N PRO A 124 -1.68 9.79 -19.11
CA PRO A 124 -0.59 9.65 -20.07
C PRO A 124 0.72 9.29 -19.36
N LEU A 125 1.50 8.36 -19.93
CA LEU A 125 2.69 7.80 -19.28
C LEU A 125 3.75 8.88 -18.97
N GLU A 126 3.89 9.85 -19.86
CA GLU A 126 4.77 11.01 -19.74
C GLU A 126 4.44 11.93 -18.56
N ASN A 127 3.21 11.88 -18.05
CA ASN A 127 2.76 12.67 -16.91
C ASN A 127 3.00 11.97 -15.56
N ILE A 128 3.46 10.71 -15.58
CA ILE A 128 3.80 9.95 -14.38
C ILE A 128 5.26 10.23 -14.01
N ARG A 129 5.45 11.16 -13.07
CA ARG A 129 6.76 11.64 -12.63
C ARG A 129 7.32 10.74 -11.55
N LYS A 130 8.51 10.16 -11.77
CA LYS A 130 9.25 9.50 -10.70
C LYS A 130 9.72 10.52 -9.66
N ILE A 131 9.44 10.26 -8.39
CA ILE A 131 9.96 11.03 -7.25
C ILE A 131 11.30 10.42 -6.81
N THR A 132 11.27 9.15 -6.37
CA THR A 132 12.44 8.45 -5.82
C THR A 132 12.18 6.93 -5.74
N SER A 133 13.08 6.19 -5.10
CA SER A 133 12.84 4.81 -4.66
C SER A 133 13.59 4.50 -3.36
N ALA A 134 13.00 3.67 -2.51
CA ALA A 134 13.58 3.28 -1.23
C ALA A 134 13.33 1.80 -0.91
N ARG A 135 14.10 1.24 0.03
CA ARG A 135 13.90 -0.13 0.53
C ARG A 135 12.84 -0.13 1.64
N GLY A 136 11.78 -0.92 1.46
CA GLY A 136 10.78 -1.22 2.48
C GLY A 136 11.15 -2.45 3.31
N GLY A 137 10.65 -2.51 4.55
CA GLY A 137 10.81 -3.67 5.43
C GLY A 137 12.27 -4.11 5.59
N VAL A 138 13.21 -3.20 5.80
CA VAL A 138 14.66 -3.47 5.78
C VAL A 138 15.14 -4.59 6.73
N GLY A 139 14.37 -4.90 7.79
CA GLY A 139 14.65 -5.99 8.71
C GLY A 139 14.03 -7.34 8.32
N THR A 140 13.09 -7.36 7.37
CA THR A 140 12.26 -8.53 7.06
C THR A 140 12.17 -8.83 5.56
N THR A 141 11.90 -7.85 4.71
CA THR A 141 11.67 -8.06 3.26
C THR A 141 12.75 -7.46 2.38
N GLY A 142 13.17 -6.23 2.67
CA GLY A 142 14.15 -5.49 1.85
C GLY A 142 13.68 -5.21 0.42
N SER A 143 12.38 -5.19 0.13
CA SER A 143 11.86 -4.87 -1.21
C SER A 143 12.09 -3.41 -1.59
N VAL A 144 12.26 -3.11 -2.87
CA VAL A 144 12.29 -1.72 -3.38
C VAL A 144 10.87 -1.26 -3.64
N VAL A 145 10.54 -0.04 -3.22
CA VAL A 145 9.33 0.66 -3.64
C VAL A 145 9.72 1.88 -4.46
N HIS A 146 9.19 1.98 -5.68
CA HIS A 146 9.36 3.13 -6.56
C HIS A 146 8.20 4.11 -6.37
N LEU A 147 8.51 5.33 -5.92
CA LEU A 147 7.52 6.36 -5.67
C LEU A 147 7.37 7.28 -6.87
N PHE A 148 6.12 7.48 -7.31
CA PHE A 148 5.74 8.37 -8.40
C PHE A 148 4.72 9.41 -7.93
N TYR A 149 4.56 10.44 -8.75
CA TYR A 149 3.50 11.44 -8.67
C TYR A 149 2.83 11.56 -10.03
N ALA A 150 1.51 11.69 -10.03
CA ALA A 150 0.77 12.09 -11.22
C ALA A 150 -0.34 13.07 -10.84
N GLU A 151 -0.46 14.12 -11.63
CA GLU A 151 -1.62 14.99 -11.60
C GLU A 151 -2.71 14.39 -12.51
N VAL A 152 -3.95 14.37 -12.02
CA VAL A 152 -5.11 13.86 -12.75
C VAL A 152 -6.18 14.93 -12.85
N SER A 153 -7.12 14.75 -13.78
CA SER A 153 -8.31 15.60 -13.91
C SER A 153 -9.55 14.75 -14.03
N ASP A 154 -10.72 15.36 -13.84
CA ASP A 154 -11.99 14.65 -13.99
C ASP A 154 -12.22 14.13 -15.41
N ALA A 155 -11.59 14.76 -16.42
CA ALA A 155 -11.62 14.30 -17.81
C ALA A 155 -10.83 13.00 -18.03
N MET A 156 -9.88 12.67 -17.15
CA MET A 156 -9.11 11.41 -17.20
C MET A 156 -9.82 10.26 -16.49
N LYS A 157 -10.93 10.51 -15.78
CA LYS A 157 -11.67 9.49 -15.02
C LYS A 157 -12.49 8.63 -15.99
N THR A 158 -11.98 7.44 -16.31
CA THR A 158 -12.61 6.51 -17.28
C THR A 158 -13.39 5.39 -16.60
N GLY A 159 -13.19 5.19 -15.30
CA GLY A 159 -13.91 4.18 -14.51
C GLY A 159 -13.97 4.51 -13.02
N PRO A 160 -14.74 3.73 -12.23
CA PRO A 160 -14.86 3.94 -10.79
C PRO A 160 -13.53 3.71 -10.05
N GLY A 161 -12.63 2.89 -10.61
CA GLY A 161 -11.51 2.29 -9.88
C GLY A 161 -11.99 1.08 -9.07
N GLY A 162 -11.22 0.70 -8.06
CA GLY A 162 -11.59 -0.32 -7.07
C GLY A 162 -10.81 -1.62 -7.13
N GLY A 163 -9.79 -1.71 -7.98
CA GLY A 163 -8.94 -2.90 -8.11
C GLY A 163 -9.57 -3.98 -8.99
N LEU A 164 -8.92 -5.14 -9.05
CA LEU A 164 -9.43 -6.32 -9.75
C LEU A 164 -10.08 -7.33 -8.81
N ALA A 165 -11.40 -7.46 -8.94
CA ALA A 165 -12.16 -8.49 -8.21
C ALA A 165 -11.68 -9.92 -8.52
N SER A 166 -11.16 -10.17 -9.73
CA SER A 166 -10.56 -11.47 -10.09
C SER A 166 -9.30 -11.79 -9.31
N GLU A 167 -8.63 -10.78 -8.77
CA GLU A 167 -7.45 -10.91 -7.91
C GLU A 167 -7.82 -10.86 -6.41
N GLY A 168 -9.12 -10.78 -6.11
CA GLY A 168 -9.64 -10.72 -4.75
C GLY A 168 -9.57 -9.34 -4.12
N GLU A 169 -9.35 -8.30 -4.92
CA GLU A 169 -9.25 -6.93 -4.44
C GLU A 169 -10.62 -6.31 -4.17
N LEU A 170 -10.66 -5.47 -3.14
CA LEU A 170 -11.81 -4.65 -2.79
C LEU A 170 -11.30 -3.32 -2.24
N ILE A 171 -11.16 -2.35 -3.14
CA ILE A 171 -10.52 -1.07 -2.88
C ILE A 171 -11.54 0.06 -2.98
N ASP A 172 -11.54 0.95 -1.99
CA ASP A 172 -12.33 2.18 -2.03
C ASP A 172 -11.43 3.37 -2.42
N VAL A 173 -11.84 4.14 -3.43
CA VAL A 173 -11.17 5.40 -3.77
C VAL A 173 -11.59 6.47 -2.77
N VAL A 174 -10.62 7.09 -2.11
CA VAL A 174 -10.83 8.11 -1.08
C VAL A 174 -10.26 9.42 -1.55
N GLU A 175 -11.08 10.45 -1.57
CA GLU A 175 -10.62 11.80 -1.89
C GLU A 175 -10.46 12.62 -0.62
N MET A 176 -9.36 13.37 -0.55
CA MET A 176 -9.09 14.29 0.56
C MET A 176 -8.77 15.67 0.01
N SER A 177 -9.29 16.72 0.65
CA SER A 177 -8.85 18.09 0.40
C SER A 177 -7.36 18.24 0.73
N VAL A 178 -6.78 19.35 0.31
CA VAL A 178 -5.40 19.69 0.64
C VAL A 178 -5.19 19.76 2.16
N GLU A 179 -6.14 20.37 2.87
CA GLU A 179 -6.15 20.52 4.32
C GLU A 179 -6.30 19.17 5.03
N GLU A 180 -7.21 18.31 4.55
CA GLU A 180 -7.36 16.95 5.05
C GLU A 180 -6.07 16.14 4.86
N GLY A 181 -5.42 16.26 3.70
CA GLY A 181 -4.11 15.65 3.44
C GLY A 181 -3.01 16.13 4.39
N LYS A 182 -2.98 17.42 4.75
CA LYS A 182 -2.06 17.97 5.76
C LYS A 182 -2.31 17.35 7.14
N ALA A 183 -3.57 17.32 7.57
CA ALA A 183 -3.95 16.76 8.86
C ALA A 183 -3.66 15.25 8.93
N PHE A 184 -3.94 14.54 7.84
CA PHE A 184 -3.75 13.09 7.73
C PHE A 184 -2.29 12.65 7.91
N MET A 185 -1.29 13.50 7.65
CA MET A 185 0.11 13.13 7.93
C MET A 185 0.37 12.80 9.41
N PHE A 186 -0.44 13.34 10.33
CA PHE A 186 -0.23 13.26 11.78
C PHE A 186 -1.35 12.54 12.54
N ASP A 187 -2.42 12.10 11.87
CA ASP A 187 -3.57 11.47 12.52
C ASP A 187 -3.31 10.00 12.92
N GLU A 188 -2.84 9.74 14.13
CA GLU A 188 -2.53 8.37 14.58
C GLU A 188 -3.75 7.44 14.73
N SER A 189 -4.98 7.93 14.53
CA SER A 189 -6.19 7.09 14.60
C SER A 189 -6.40 6.21 13.37
N CYS A 190 -5.71 6.50 12.26
CA CYS A 190 -5.84 5.78 11.00
C CYS A 190 -4.56 4.98 10.69
N ASN A 191 -4.70 3.70 10.33
CA ASN A 191 -3.55 2.95 9.81
C ASN A 191 -3.10 3.56 8.47
N ARG A 192 -1.81 3.92 8.38
CA ARG A 192 -1.18 4.46 7.17
C ARG A 192 0.22 3.93 6.99
N VAL A 193 0.67 3.92 5.74
CA VAL A 193 2.05 3.57 5.40
C VAL A 193 2.93 4.81 5.49
N HIS A 194 4.12 4.69 6.12
CA HIS A 194 5.09 5.79 6.26
C HIS A 194 5.45 6.48 4.94
N LEU A 195 5.39 5.76 3.81
CA LEU A 195 5.63 6.32 2.48
C LEU A 195 4.61 7.41 2.09
N VAL A 196 3.37 7.32 2.59
CA VAL A 196 2.34 8.35 2.39
C VAL A 196 2.80 9.69 2.97
N ILE A 197 3.35 9.67 4.19
CA ILE A 197 3.86 10.86 4.89
C ILE A 197 4.98 11.50 4.05
N PHE A 198 5.95 10.70 3.59
CA PHE A 198 7.02 11.20 2.73
C PHE A 198 6.51 11.81 1.42
N ALA A 199 5.56 11.15 0.75
CA ALA A 199 4.99 11.63 -0.50
C ALA A 199 4.26 12.98 -0.32
N LEU A 200 3.52 13.14 0.78
CA LEU A 200 2.83 14.38 1.12
C LEU A 200 3.83 15.50 1.48
N TYR A 201 4.86 15.24 2.28
CA TYR A 201 5.93 16.21 2.51
C TYR A 201 6.61 16.66 1.22
N TRP A 202 6.89 15.72 0.32
CA TRP A 202 7.45 16.04 -1.00
C TRP A 202 6.48 16.94 -1.80
N PHE A 203 5.19 16.61 -1.80
CA PHE A 203 4.16 17.38 -2.51
C PHE A 203 4.06 18.81 -1.99
N PHE A 204 3.95 19.01 -0.67
CA PHE A 204 3.89 20.35 -0.08
C PHE A 204 5.19 21.14 -0.25
N GLY A 205 6.35 20.48 -0.22
CA GLY A 205 7.64 21.14 -0.44
C GLY A 205 7.94 21.47 -1.90
N THR A 206 7.28 20.81 -2.86
CA THR A 206 7.68 20.85 -4.28
C THR A 206 6.58 21.35 -5.20
N ILE A 207 5.36 20.83 -5.07
CA ILE A 207 4.23 21.05 -5.96
C ILE A 207 3.32 22.13 -5.39
N TRP A 208 2.81 21.91 -4.18
CA TRP A 208 1.88 22.82 -3.51
C TRP A 208 2.64 23.85 -2.67
N LYS A 209 3.44 24.65 -3.37
CA LYS A 209 4.05 25.83 -2.77
C LYS A 209 2.90 26.77 -2.43
N GLU A 210 2.63 26.94 -1.15
CA GLU A 210 1.67 27.92 -0.68
C GLU A 210 1.89 29.24 -1.42
N GLN A 211 0.81 29.87 -1.85
CA GLN A 211 0.81 31.32 -2.06
C GLN A 211 1.08 31.93 -0.68
N SER A 212 2.35 32.01 -0.31
CA SER A 212 2.85 32.76 0.84
C SER A 212 2.51 34.23 0.68
#